data_AF-A0A377LUX4-F1
#
_entry.id   AF-A0A377LUX4-F1
#
_cell.length_a   1.000
_cell.length_b   1.000
_cell.length_c   1.000
_cell.angle_alpha   90.00
_cell.angle_beta   90.00
_cell.angle_gamma   90.00
#
_symmetry.space_group_name_H-M   'P 1'
#
loop_
_entity.id
_entity.type
_entity.pdbx_description
1 polymer ?
#
loop_
_entity_poly.entity_id
_entity_poly.type
_entity_poly.pdbx_seq_one_letter_code
_entity_poly.pdbx_strand_id
1 'polypeptide(L)'
;MWREHHAGCAFKFPAQEQMTFVRDVEFQVGRTGAITPVARLEPVHVAGVLVSNATLHNADEIDRLGLRIGDKVVIRRAGDVIPQVVNVVQSERPDDTRAIVFPTHCPVCGSDVERVEGEAVARCTGGLICGAQRKESLKHFVSRRAMDVDGMGDKIIDQLVEKEYVHTPADLFKLTRVS
;
A
#
# COMPACT_ATOMS: atom_id res chain seq x y z
N MET A 1 15.53 -18.62 31.32
CA MET A 1 14.63 -17.94 32.28
C MET A 1 14.82 -16.43 32.14
N TRP A 2 14.16 -15.80 31.15
CA TRP A 2 14.04 -14.35 31.05
C TRP A 2 12.53 -14.06 31.01
N ARG A 3 12.08 -13.22 31.94
CA ARG A 3 10.68 -12.99 32.30
C ARG A 3 10.02 -12.07 31.26
N GLU A 4 9.05 -12.58 30.51
CA GLU A 4 8.05 -11.75 29.84
C GLU A 4 6.96 -11.39 30.85
N HIS A 5 6.88 -10.11 31.21
CA HIS A 5 5.82 -9.56 32.04
C HIS A 5 4.50 -9.55 31.26
N HIS A 6 3.64 -10.55 31.50
CA HIS A 6 2.28 -10.63 30.94
C HIS A 6 1.25 -9.93 31.85
N ALA A 7 1.30 -8.61 31.93
CA ALA A 7 0.22 -7.83 32.55
C ALA A 7 0.16 -6.43 31.94
N GLY A 8 -0.32 -6.34 30.70
CA GLY A 8 -0.62 -5.08 30.05
C GLY A 8 -1.72 -5.29 29.02
N CYS A 9 -2.96 -4.94 29.36
CA CYS A 9 -4.02 -4.80 28.37
C CYS A 9 -4.02 -3.35 27.88
N ALA A 10 -3.71 -3.13 26.61
CA ALA A 10 -3.98 -1.85 25.97
C ALA A 10 -5.50 -1.74 25.78
N PHE A 11 -6.14 -0.86 26.56
CA PHE A 11 -7.56 -0.52 26.36
C PHE A 11 -7.66 0.30 25.07
N LYS A 12 -7.90 -0.37 23.94
CA LYS A 12 -8.10 0.30 22.66
C LYS A 12 -9.45 1.01 22.69
N PHE A 13 -9.45 2.32 22.51
CA PHE A 13 -10.69 3.06 22.28
C PHE A 13 -11.46 2.45 21.10
N PRO A 14 -12.81 2.47 21.12
CA PRO A 14 -13.61 1.97 20.01
C PRO A 14 -13.12 2.60 18.70
N ALA A 15 -12.91 1.76 17.70
CA ALA A 15 -12.50 2.25 16.39
C ALA A 15 -13.60 3.18 15.86
N GLN A 16 -13.20 4.38 15.42
CA GLN A 16 -14.17 5.34 14.89
C GLN A 16 -14.45 5.01 13.43
N GLU A 17 -15.73 5.01 13.09
CA GLU A 17 -16.22 4.77 11.75
C GLU A 17 -16.76 6.05 11.15
N GLN A 18 -16.54 6.21 9.85
CA GLN A 18 -17.10 7.30 9.06
C GLN A 18 -17.51 6.77 7.70
N MET A 19 -18.48 7.44 7.09
CA MET A 19 -18.88 7.17 5.72
C MET A 19 -18.24 8.15 4.76
N THR A 20 -17.78 7.66 3.62
CA THR A 20 -17.26 8.50 2.53
C THR A 20 -17.45 7.79 1.18
N PHE A 21 -17.11 8.45 0.08
CA PHE A 21 -17.19 7.88 -1.27
C PHE A 21 -15.82 7.41 -1.76
N VAL A 22 -15.79 6.28 -2.48
CA VAL A 22 -14.61 5.84 -3.22
C VAL A 22 -14.55 6.60 -4.54
N ARG A 23 -13.53 7.44 -4.70
CA ARG A 23 -13.29 8.23 -5.91
C ARG A 23 -12.55 7.43 -6.97
N ASP A 24 -11.60 6.61 -6.54
CA ASP A 24 -10.82 5.75 -7.42
C ASP A 24 -10.19 4.60 -6.66
N VAL A 25 -9.59 3.65 -7.38
CA VAL A 25 -8.73 2.60 -6.79
C VAL A 25 -7.41 2.56 -7.53
N GLU A 26 -6.32 2.74 -6.79
CA GLU A 26 -4.97 2.61 -7.31
C GLU A 26 -4.33 1.30 -6.88
N PHE A 27 -3.41 0.79 -7.68
CA PHE A 27 -2.70 -0.46 -7.42
C PHE A 27 -1.22 -0.17 -7.16
N GLN A 28 -0.81 -0.32 -5.90
CA GLN A 28 0.56 -0.08 -5.47
C GLN A 28 1.38 -1.35 -5.58
N VAL A 29 2.61 -1.24 -6.08
CA VAL A 29 3.54 -2.37 -6.22
C VAL A 29 4.56 -2.31 -5.09
N GLY A 30 4.51 -3.29 -4.20
CA GLY A 30 5.43 -3.39 -3.07
C GLY A 30 6.79 -3.99 -3.45
N ARG A 31 7.69 -4.02 -2.47
CA ARG A 31 9.06 -4.57 -2.58
C ARG A 31 9.15 -5.94 -3.24
N THR A 32 8.27 -6.86 -2.87
CA THR A 32 8.26 -8.26 -3.35
C THR A 32 7.35 -8.45 -4.56
N GLY A 33 6.98 -7.37 -5.23
CA GLY A 33 6.05 -7.38 -6.37
C GLY A 33 4.58 -7.44 -5.98
N ALA A 34 4.24 -7.60 -4.68
CA ALA A 34 2.86 -7.61 -4.20
C ALA A 34 2.08 -6.38 -4.70
N ILE A 35 0.94 -6.63 -5.34
CA ILE A 35 0.05 -5.59 -5.86
C ILE A 35 -1.08 -5.37 -4.85
N THR A 36 -1.04 -4.22 -4.19
CA THR A 36 -2.00 -3.85 -3.15
C THR A 36 -2.97 -2.81 -3.69
N PRO A 37 -4.28 -3.11 -3.75
CA PRO A 37 -5.29 -2.12 -4.07
C PRO A 37 -5.49 -1.13 -2.92
N VAL A 38 -5.54 0.15 -3.25
CA VAL A 38 -5.74 1.26 -2.31
C VAL A 38 -6.89 2.14 -2.82
N ALA A 39 -7.93 2.26 -2.02
CA ALA A 39 -9.05 3.16 -2.31
C ALA A 39 -8.62 4.61 -2.12
N ARG A 40 -8.82 5.44 -3.14
CA ARG A 40 -8.83 6.90 -3.04
C ARG A 40 -10.22 7.34 -2.63
N LEU A 41 -10.31 8.07 -1.53
CA LEU A 41 -11.55 8.43 -0.88
C LEU A 41 -11.83 9.92 -1.03
N GLU A 42 -13.10 10.29 -1.03
CA GLU A 42 -13.48 11.66 -0.72
C GLU A 42 -12.96 11.99 0.70
N PRO A 43 -12.20 13.09 0.88
CA PRO A 43 -11.55 13.36 2.16
C PRO A 43 -12.55 13.46 3.32
N VAL A 44 -12.29 12.71 4.40
CA VAL A 44 -13.17 12.65 5.57
C VAL A 44 -12.36 12.62 6.86
N HIS A 45 -12.86 13.27 7.93
CA HIS A 45 -12.18 13.26 9.23
C HIS A 45 -12.57 12.02 10.04
N VAL A 46 -11.60 11.19 10.42
CA VAL A 46 -11.79 10.00 11.26
C VAL A 46 -10.87 10.10 12.46
N ALA A 47 -11.43 10.10 13.68
CA ALA A 47 -10.65 10.28 14.92
C ALA A 47 -9.71 11.50 14.89
N GLY A 48 -10.21 12.63 14.37
CA GLY A 48 -9.47 13.90 14.32
C GLY A 48 -8.40 14.01 13.23
N VAL A 49 -8.24 12.99 12.37
CA VAL A 49 -7.29 13.01 11.25
C VAL A 49 -8.03 12.97 9.92
N LEU A 50 -7.59 13.78 8.96
CA LEU A 50 -8.11 13.75 7.59
C LEU A 50 -7.61 12.47 6.88
N VAL A 51 -8.55 11.64 6.46
CA VAL A 51 -8.31 10.40 5.72
C VAL A 51 -8.77 10.59 4.28
N SER A 52 -7.88 10.31 3.34
CA SER A 52 -8.17 10.30 1.89
C SER A 52 -7.84 8.97 1.22
N ASN A 53 -7.33 7.99 1.98
CA ASN A 53 -6.93 6.69 1.47
C ASN A 53 -7.29 5.58 2.45
N ALA A 54 -7.67 4.41 1.93
CA ALA A 54 -7.83 3.19 2.72
C ALA A 54 -7.31 1.97 1.96
N THR A 55 -6.71 1.02 2.68
CA THR A 55 -6.30 -0.25 2.07
C THR A 55 -7.52 -1.11 1.73
N LEU A 56 -7.45 -1.82 0.61
CA LEU A 56 -8.42 -2.85 0.21
C LEU A 56 -7.84 -4.26 0.34
N HIS A 57 -6.65 -4.40 0.94
CA HIS A 57 -5.93 -5.66 1.16
C HIS A 57 -5.51 -6.42 -0.10
N ASN A 58 -6.45 -6.95 -0.89
CA ASN A 58 -6.21 -7.76 -2.09
C ASN A 58 -7.46 -7.82 -2.98
N ALA A 59 -7.38 -8.59 -4.09
CA ALA A 59 -8.50 -8.77 -5.01
C ALA A 59 -9.71 -9.47 -4.36
N ASP A 60 -9.47 -10.51 -3.56
CA ASP A 60 -10.53 -11.29 -2.92
C ASP A 60 -11.36 -10.44 -1.95
N GLU A 61 -10.73 -9.47 -1.29
CA GLU A 61 -11.42 -8.54 -0.40
C GLU A 61 -12.29 -7.53 -1.17
N ILE A 62 -11.85 -7.07 -2.35
CA ILE A 62 -12.68 -6.25 -3.24
C ILE A 62 -13.95 -7.01 -3.64
N ASP A 63 -13.78 -8.28 -4.03
CA ASP A 63 -14.88 -9.16 -4.43
C ASP A 63 -15.82 -9.45 -3.25
N ARG A 64 -15.27 -9.75 -2.07
CA ARG A 64 -16.03 -9.99 -0.82
C ARG A 64 -16.87 -8.78 -0.43
N LEU A 65 -16.32 -7.58 -0.57
CA LEU A 65 -17.04 -6.33 -0.32
C LEU A 65 -18.06 -6.01 -1.42
N GLY A 66 -17.89 -6.57 -2.61
CA GLY A 66 -18.63 -6.20 -3.81
C GLY A 66 -18.40 -4.74 -4.19
N LEU A 67 -17.20 -4.22 -3.93
CA LEU A 67 -16.87 -2.80 -4.02
C LEU A 67 -16.78 -2.32 -5.47
N ARG A 68 -17.29 -1.12 -5.73
CA ARG A 68 -17.18 -0.41 -7.00
C ARG A 68 -16.66 1.00 -6.78
N ILE A 69 -15.99 1.57 -7.77
CA ILE A 69 -15.64 2.99 -7.76
C ILE A 69 -16.94 3.81 -7.86
N GLY A 70 -17.08 4.82 -7.01
CA GLY A 70 -18.30 5.60 -6.79
C GLY A 70 -19.13 5.15 -5.59
N ASP A 71 -18.85 3.97 -5.00
CA ASP A 71 -19.60 3.49 -3.84
C ASP A 71 -19.40 4.39 -2.61
N LYS A 72 -20.47 4.53 -1.83
CA LYS A 72 -20.39 4.97 -0.45
C LYS A 72 -19.93 3.81 0.43
N VAL A 73 -18.90 4.03 1.23
CA VAL A 73 -18.26 3.02 2.08
C VAL A 73 -18.18 3.48 3.52
N VAL A 74 -18.24 2.53 4.45
CA VAL A 74 -17.84 2.75 5.83
C VAL A 74 -16.35 2.46 5.94
N ILE A 75 -15.59 3.44 6.42
CA ILE A 75 -14.18 3.28 6.76
C ILE A 75 -14.00 3.28 8.26
N ARG A 76 -13.00 2.55 8.72
CA ARG A 76 -12.64 2.46 10.14
C ARG A 76 -11.17 2.76 10.32
N ARG A 77 -10.86 3.51 11.38
CA ARG A 77 -9.49 3.74 11.85
C ARG A 77 -9.38 3.45 13.34
N ALA A 78 -8.32 2.76 13.75
CA ALA A 78 -8.02 2.48 15.14
C ALA A 78 -6.62 3.02 15.49
N GLY A 79 -6.54 4.06 16.32
CA GLY A 79 -5.28 4.71 16.67
C GLY A 79 -4.50 5.19 15.43
N ASP A 80 -3.19 4.92 15.39
CA ASP A 80 -2.29 5.29 14.29
C ASP A 80 -2.20 4.25 13.16
N VAL A 81 -3.18 3.33 13.07
CA VAL A 81 -3.22 2.27 12.04
C VAL A 81 -3.78 2.81 10.72
N ILE A 82 -3.35 2.20 9.61
CA ILE A 82 -3.82 2.46 8.24
C ILE A 82 -5.35 2.29 8.18
N PRO A 83 -6.10 3.27 7.65
CA PRO A 83 -7.54 3.14 7.47
C PRO A 83 -7.91 1.97 6.55
N GLN A 84 -9.01 1.30 6.87
CA GLN A 84 -9.53 0.18 6.08
C GLN A 84 -11.01 0.39 5.75
N VAL A 85 -11.44 -0.13 4.60
CA VAL A 85 -12.86 -0.22 4.23
C VAL A 85 -13.49 -1.38 4.99
N VAL A 86 -14.60 -1.14 5.67
CA VAL A 86 -15.33 -2.17 6.45
C VAL A 86 -16.39 -2.83 5.59
N ASN A 87 -17.22 -2.03 4.93
CA ASN A 87 -18.30 -2.47 4.07
C ASN A 87 -18.75 -1.36 3.10
N VAL A 88 -19.44 -1.79 2.04
CA VAL A 88 -20.17 -0.91 1.13
C VAL A 88 -21.56 -0.63 1.68
N VAL A 89 -22.03 0.61 1.57
CA VAL A 89 -23.41 1.00 1.88
C VAL A 89 -24.27 0.74 0.64
N GLN A 90 -24.59 -0.52 0.37
CA GLN A 90 -25.24 -0.94 -0.88
C GLN A 90 -26.58 -0.24 -1.14
N SER A 91 -27.34 0.10 -0.09
CA SER A 91 -28.61 0.83 -0.20
C SER A 91 -28.45 2.26 -0.73
N GLU A 92 -27.24 2.81 -0.71
CA GLU A 92 -26.90 4.15 -1.21
C GLU A 92 -25.97 4.10 -2.42
N ARG A 93 -25.88 2.95 -3.11
CA ARG A 93 -25.06 2.81 -4.32
C ARG A 93 -25.61 3.71 -5.43
N PRO A 94 -24.80 4.64 -5.98
CA PRO A 94 -25.20 5.42 -7.14
C PRO A 94 -25.37 4.56 -8.40
N ASP A 95 -26.20 5.01 -9.34
CA ASP A 95 -26.36 4.33 -10.63
C ASP A 95 -25.07 4.36 -11.48
N ASP A 96 -24.32 5.45 -11.39
CA ASP A 96 -22.98 5.62 -11.97
C ASP A 96 -21.91 5.04 -11.03
N THR A 97 -21.70 3.72 -11.11
CA THR A 97 -20.55 3.08 -10.46
C THR A 97 -19.78 2.20 -11.43
N ARG A 98 -18.45 2.20 -11.30
CA ARG A 98 -17.54 1.44 -12.17
C ARG A 98 -16.96 0.24 -11.43
N ALA A 99 -16.94 -0.92 -12.08
CA ALA A 99 -16.29 -2.10 -11.54
C ALA A 99 -14.79 -1.85 -11.35
N ILE A 100 -14.22 -2.35 -10.25
CA ILE A 100 -12.76 -2.32 -10.04
C ILE A 100 -12.17 -3.48 -10.83
N VAL A 101 -11.28 -3.18 -11.76
CA VAL A 101 -10.58 -4.19 -12.57
C VAL A 101 -9.17 -4.33 -12.03
N PHE A 102 -8.85 -5.50 -11.48
CA PHE A 102 -7.50 -5.79 -11.02
C PHE A 102 -6.54 -5.86 -12.22
N PRO A 103 -5.36 -5.24 -12.17
CA PRO A 103 -4.45 -5.18 -13.31
C PRO A 103 -3.91 -6.56 -13.68
N THR A 104 -3.94 -6.89 -14.98
CA THR A 104 -3.25 -8.06 -15.55
C THR A 104 -1.78 -7.80 -15.85
N HIS A 105 -1.40 -6.52 -15.96
CA HIS A 105 -0.03 -6.07 -16.17
C HIS A 105 0.34 -5.04 -15.11
N CYS A 106 1.58 -5.09 -14.63
CA CYS A 106 2.08 -4.23 -13.57
C CYS A 106 1.95 -2.75 -13.99
N PRO A 107 1.28 -1.90 -13.19
CA PRO A 107 1.05 -0.49 -13.55
C PRO A 107 2.34 0.35 -13.58
N VAL A 108 3.47 -0.21 -13.13
CA VAL A 108 4.76 0.49 -13.08
C VAL A 108 5.71 0.06 -14.21
N CYS A 109 5.79 -1.24 -14.51
CA CYS A 109 6.78 -1.78 -15.45
C CYS A 109 6.19 -2.58 -16.60
N GLY A 110 4.86 -2.76 -16.65
CA GLY A 110 4.17 -3.48 -17.71
C GLY A 110 4.37 -4.99 -17.71
N SER A 111 5.23 -5.56 -16.84
CA SER A 111 5.38 -7.02 -16.70
C SER A 111 4.09 -7.69 -16.23
N ASP A 112 3.96 -8.99 -16.49
CA ASP A 112 2.77 -9.76 -16.11
C ASP A 112 2.49 -9.72 -14.60
N VAL A 113 1.21 -9.77 -14.27
CA VAL A 113 0.73 -9.94 -12.91
C VAL A 113 0.25 -11.37 -12.75
N GLU A 114 0.90 -12.08 -11.85
CA GLU A 114 0.56 -13.46 -11.54
C GLU A 114 0.00 -13.58 -10.12
N ARG A 115 -1.02 -14.41 -9.99
CA ARG A 115 -1.55 -14.84 -8.70
C ARG A 115 -1.46 -16.36 -8.65
N VAL A 116 -0.58 -16.88 -7.81
CA VAL A 116 -0.39 -18.32 -7.62
C VAL A 116 -1.67 -18.89 -7.04
N GLU A 117 -2.08 -20.06 -7.53
CA GLU A 117 -3.25 -20.76 -7.04
C GLU A 117 -3.16 -21.00 -5.52
N GLY A 118 -4.22 -20.64 -4.79
CA GLY A 118 -4.26 -20.71 -3.32
C GLY A 118 -3.66 -19.50 -2.60
N GLU A 119 -3.01 -18.56 -3.30
CA GLU A 119 -2.57 -17.29 -2.71
C GLU A 119 -3.55 -16.14 -3.00
N ALA A 120 -3.78 -15.31 -1.98
CA ALA A 120 -4.64 -14.11 -2.10
C ALA A 120 -3.91 -12.93 -2.78
N VAL A 121 -2.57 -12.93 -2.76
CA VAL A 121 -1.76 -11.78 -3.21
C VAL A 121 -1.30 -11.98 -4.65
N ALA A 122 -1.75 -11.10 -5.53
CA ALA A 122 -1.21 -10.98 -6.89
C ALA A 122 0.15 -10.25 -6.86
N ARG A 123 1.08 -10.65 -7.72
CA ARG A 123 2.44 -10.11 -7.77
C ARG A 123 2.88 -9.77 -9.19
N CYS A 124 3.61 -8.68 -9.31
CA CYS A 124 4.40 -8.34 -10.48
C CYS A 124 5.58 -9.31 -10.65
N THR A 125 5.70 -9.94 -11.82
CA THR A 125 6.77 -10.88 -12.17
C THR A 125 8.08 -10.20 -12.58
N GLY A 126 8.04 -8.88 -12.80
CA GLY A 126 9.17 -8.10 -13.34
C GLY A 126 10.41 -8.00 -12.44
N GLY A 127 10.36 -8.48 -11.19
CA GLY A 127 11.51 -8.54 -10.27
C GLY A 127 12.33 -7.24 -10.25
N LEU A 128 13.64 -7.36 -10.50
CA LEU A 128 14.59 -6.22 -10.49
C LEU A 128 14.43 -5.24 -11.67
N ILE A 129 13.73 -5.63 -12.75
CA ILE A 129 13.39 -4.73 -13.85
C ILE A 129 12.28 -3.76 -13.40
N CYS A 130 11.42 -4.18 -12.47
CA CYS A 130 10.37 -3.32 -11.94
C CYS A 130 10.96 -2.20 -11.07
N GLY A 131 10.86 -0.96 -11.56
CA GLY A 131 11.33 0.22 -10.83
C GLY A 131 10.71 0.36 -9.42
N ALA A 132 9.44 -0.02 -9.23
CA ALA A 132 8.82 -0.01 -7.91
C ALA A 132 9.42 -1.06 -6.96
N GLN A 133 9.62 -2.30 -7.42
CA GLN A 133 10.27 -3.32 -6.60
C GLN A 133 11.70 -2.91 -6.24
N ARG A 134 12.43 -2.29 -7.17
CA ARG A 134 13.78 -1.78 -6.94
C ARG A 134 13.80 -0.64 -5.91
N LYS A 135 12.94 0.37 -6.08
CA LYS A 135 12.79 1.49 -5.12
C LYS A 135 12.48 0.98 -3.72
N GLU A 136 11.46 0.14 -3.58
CA GLU A 136 11.05 -0.40 -2.28
C GLU A 136 12.08 -1.36 -1.67
N SER A 137 12.86 -2.06 -2.50
CA SER A 137 13.99 -2.88 -2.03
C SER A 137 15.12 -2.03 -1.49
N LEU A 138 15.47 -0.94 -2.16
CA LEU A 138 16.48 0.01 -1.71
C LEU A 138 16.02 0.73 -0.44
N LYS A 139 14.76 1.19 -0.38
CA LYS A 139 14.18 1.80 0.84
C LYS A 139 14.25 0.84 2.02
N HIS A 140 13.90 -0.42 1.80
CA HIS A 140 14.05 -1.43 2.83
C HIS A 140 15.51 -1.63 3.25
N PHE A 141 16.42 -1.74 2.28
CA PHE A 141 17.85 -1.96 2.53
C PHE A 141 18.45 -0.87 3.42
N VAL A 142 18.10 0.39 3.19
CA VAL A 142 18.62 1.54 3.96
C VAL A 142 17.87 1.83 5.25
N SER A 143 16.75 1.14 5.49
CA SER A 143 15.89 1.40 6.64
C SER A 143 16.60 1.13 7.98
N ARG A 144 16.04 1.72 9.04
CA ARG A 144 16.57 1.63 10.41
C ARG A 144 16.72 0.21 10.97
N ARG A 145 15.93 -0.75 10.46
CA ARG A 145 15.99 -2.16 10.88
C ARG A 145 16.82 -3.04 9.93
N ALA A 146 17.47 -2.43 8.95
CA ALA A 146 18.34 -3.08 7.98
C ALA A 146 19.75 -2.50 8.10
N MET A 147 20.27 -1.81 7.08
CA MET A 147 21.62 -1.22 7.11
C MET A 147 21.69 0.14 7.84
N ASP A 148 20.55 0.73 8.20
CA ASP A 148 20.46 1.99 8.96
C ASP A 148 21.29 3.13 8.36
N VAL A 149 21.03 3.46 7.09
CA VAL A 149 21.79 4.49 6.36
C VAL A 149 21.10 5.84 6.48
N ASP A 150 21.60 6.66 7.40
CA ASP A 150 21.11 8.02 7.62
C ASP A 150 21.20 8.90 6.36
N GLY A 151 20.19 9.73 6.15
CA GLY A 151 20.12 10.67 5.03
C GLY A 151 19.66 10.06 3.70
N MET A 152 19.44 8.75 3.62
CA MET A 152 18.94 8.08 2.41
C MET A 152 17.41 7.97 2.42
N GLY A 153 16.72 9.11 2.31
CA GLY A 153 15.25 9.16 2.31
C GLY A 153 14.61 8.78 0.97
N ASP A 154 13.29 8.54 1.00
CA ASP A 154 12.49 8.10 -0.16
C ASP A 154 12.76 8.92 -1.42
N LYS A 155 12.76 10.26 -1.32
CA LYS A 155 12.99 11.15 -2.46
C LYS A 155 14.35 10.95 -3.13
N ILE A 156 15.40 10.64 -2.35
CA ILE A 156 16.74 10.42 -2.88
C ILE A 156 16.78 9.07 -3.59
N ILE A 157 16.21 8.03 -2.98
CA ILE A 157 16.11 6.71 -3.62
C ILE A 157 15.29 6.80 -4.91
N ASP A 158 14.17 7.50 -4.89
CA ASP A 158 13.32 7.68 -6.06
C ASP A 158 14.11 8.31 -7.21
N GLN A 159 14.87 9.38 -6.94
CA GLN A 159 15.74 10.03 -7.93
C GLN A 159 16.88 9.13 -8.41
N LEU A 160 17.52 8.37 -7.51
CA LEU A 160 18.61 7.48 -7.87
C LEU A 160 18.14 6.34 -8.79
N VAL A 161 16.94 5.82 -8.54
CA VAL A 161 16.34 4.79 -9.39
C VAL A 161 15.84 5.38 -10.71
N GLU A 162 15.12 6.51 -10.69
CA GLU A 162 14.60 7.16 -11.90
C GLU A 162 15.69 7.61 -12.87
N LYS A 163 16.86 8.00 -12.35
CA LYS A 163 18.03 8.35 -13.16
C LYS A 163 18.88 7.13 -13.55
N GLU A 164 18.46 5.92 -13.20
CA GLU A 164 19.21 4.68 -13.41
C GLU A 164 20.64 4.73 -12.84
N TYR A 165 20.86 5.49 -11.76
CA TYR A 165 22.15 5.56 -11.09
C TYR A 165 22.39 4.37 -10.15
N VAL A 166 21.30 3.76 -9.66
CA VAL A 166 21.35 2.64 -8.73
C VAL A 166 20.41 1.54 -9.22
N HIS A 167 20.97 0.36 -9.49
CA HIS A 167 20.23 -0.81 -9.93
C HIS A 167 20.12 -1.86 -8.81
N THR A 168 21.16 -1.91 -7.98
CA THR A 168 21.30 -2.87 -6.87
C THR A 168 21.73 -2.14 -5.59
N PRO A 169 21.52 -2.74 -4.41
CA PRO A 169 22.04 -2.16 -3.16
C PRO A 169 23.55 -1.92 -3.16
N ALA A 170 24.33 -2.72 -3.91
CA ALA A 170 25.78 -2.57 -4.02
C ALA A 170 26.19 -1.25 -4.71
N ASP A 171 25.34 -0.69 -5.56
CA ASP A 171 25.64 0.56 -6.28
C ASP A 171 25.59 1.78 -5.36
N LEU A 172 24.86 1.70 -4.23
CA LEU A 172 24.84 2.76 -3.22
C LEU A 172 26.24 3.07 -2.67
N PHE A 173 27.10 2.06 -2.55
CA PHE A 173 28.47 2.21 -2.05
C PHE A 173 29.43 2.77 -3.10
N LYS A 174 29.01 2.85 -4.36
CA LYS A 174 29.79 3.41 -5.47
C LYS A 174 29.47 4.88 -5.71
N LEU A 175 28.46 5.43 -5.05
CA LEU A 175 28.07 6.83 -5.19
C LEU A 175 29.17 7.74 -4.67
N THR A 176 29.62 8.67 -5.51
CA THR A 176 30.59 9.69 -5.15
C THR A 176 29.92 11.03 -4.94
N ARG A 177 30.54 11.91 -4.15
CA ARG A 177 30.13 13.32 -4.10
C ARG A 177 30.32 13.93 -5.49
N VAL A 178 29.30 14.63 -5.98
CA VAL A 178 29.49 15.57 -7.08
C VAL A 178 30.24 16.76 -6.48
N SER A 179 31.46 16.98 -6.98
CA SER A 179 32.30 18.14 -6.66
C SER A 179 31.68 19.43 -7.18
#